data_AF-A0A969MVI1-F1
#
_entry.id   AF-A0A969MVI1-F1
#
_cell.length_a   1.000
_cell.length_b   1.000
_cell.length_c   1.000
_cell.angle_alpha   90.00
_cell.angle_beta   90.00
_cell.angle_gamma   90.00
#
_symmetry.space_group_name_H-M   'P 1'
#
loop_
_entity.id
_entity.type
_entity.pdbx_description
1 polymer ?
#
loop_
_entity_poly.entity_id
_entity_poly.type
_entity_poly.pdbx_seq_one_letter_code
_entity_poly.pdbx_strand_id
1 'polypeptide(L)'
;MTKTYLPVQAKIEQKWYVVDAAEQRLGRLSTEIARILRGKNKAIYTPHMDTGDFVVVINAEKVRVTGRKPEQKLYRRHSGT
;
A
#
# COMPACT_ATOMS: atom_id res chain seq x y z
N MET A 1 6.94 30.35 17.28
CA MET A 1 6.73 29.15 16.44
C MET A 1 6.45 27.96 17.32
N THR A 2 5.33 27.26 17.10
CA THR A 2 4.98 26.04 17.83
C THR A 2 5.78 24.87 17.26
N LYS A 3 6.41 24.06 18.12
CA LYS A 3 7.20 22.90 17.69
C LYS A 3 6.27 21.73 17.40
N THR A 4 6.31 21.22 16.17
CA THR A 4 5.65 19.97 15.78
C THR A 4 6.65 18.82 15.89
N TYR A 5 6.20 17.67 16.38
CA TYR A 5 7.04 16.49 16.51
C TYR A 5 7.52 16.00 15.13
N LEU A 6 8.82 15.76 15.01
CA LEU A 6 9.45 15.10 13.87
C LEU A 6 10.13 13.82 14.36
N PRO A 7 9.84 12.65 13.77
CA PRO A 7 10.47 11.41 14.17
C PRO A 7 11.95 11.42 13.78
N VAL A 8 12.78 10.80 14.63
CA VAL A 8 14.19 10.51 14.30
C VAL A 8 14.23 9.18 13.56
N GLN A 9 14.98 9.11 12.47
CA GLN A 9 14.99 7.93 11.58
C GLN A 9 15.36 6.63 12.32
N ALA A 10 16.30 6.69 13.27
CA ALA A 10 16.70 5.55 14.11
C ALA A 10 15.61 5.04 15.06
N LYS A 11 14.54 5.81 15.30
CA LYS A 11 13.41 5.43 16.16
C LYS A 11 12.21 4.90 15.36
N ILE A 12 12.29 4.83 14.03
CA ILE A 12 11.21 4.33 13.20
C ILE A 12 11.24 2.80 13.23
N GLU A 13 10.33 2.21 14.01
CA GLU A 13 10.11 0.77 13.97
C GLU A 13 9.16 0.41 12.82
N GLN A 14 9.66 -0.43 11.92
CA GLN A 14 8.90 -0.98 10.80
C GLN A 14 8.43 -2.39 11.15
N LYS A 15 7.12 -2.63 11.00
CA LYS A 15 6.50 -3.94 11.25
C LYS A 15 6.29 -4.67 9.93
N TRP A 16 6.16 -5.99 10.02
CA TRP A 16 5.79 -6.84 8.90
C TRP A 16 4.32 -7.23 9.01
N TYR A 17 3.57 -7.03 7.93
CA TYR A 17 2.19 -7.45 7.80
C TYR A 17 2.05 -8.50 6.71
N VAL A 18 1.25 -9.52 6.98
CA VAL A 18 0.83 -10.51 5.98
C VAL A 18 -0.64 -10.27 5.69
N VAL A 19 -0.99 -10.10 4.42
CA VAL A 19 -2.33 -9.76 3.95
C VAL A 19 -2.83 -10.83 3.00
N ASP A 20 -3.96 -11.45 3.33
CA ASP A 20 -4.63 -12.42 2.46
C ASP A 20 -5.53 -11.69 1.45
N ALA A 21 -5.27 -11.90 0.16
CA ALA A 21 -6.00 -11.28 -0.94
C ALA A 21 -7.22 -12.09 -1.41
N ALA A 22 -7.48 -13.29 -0.86
CA ALA A 22 -8.59 -14.13 -1.28
C ALA A 22 -9.95 -13.44 -1.10
N GLU A 23 -10.79 -13.48 -2.15
CA GLU A 23 -12.12 -12.85 -2.21
C GLU A 23 -12.14 -11.31 -2.00
N GLN A 24 -10.97 -10.68 -1.85
CA GLN A 24 -10.87 -9.24 -1.66
C GLN A 24 -11.01 -8.49 -2.97
N ARG A 25 -11.66 -7.32 -2.94
CA ARG A 25 -11.76 -6.45 -4.12
C ARG A 25 -10.43 -5.74 -4.36
N LEU A 26 -9.83 -5.95 -5.54
CA LEU A 26 -8.50 -5.43 -5.91
C LEU A 26 -8.28 -3.96 -5.49
N GLY A 27 -9.18 -3.05 -5.88
CA GLY A 27 -9.02 -1.62 -5.60
C GLY A 27 -9.17 -1.21 -4.14
N ARG A 28 -9.99 -1.94 -3.37
CA ARG A 28 -10.14 -1.67 -1.92
C ARG A 28 -8.91 -2.17 -1.17
N LEU A 29 -8.47 -3.38 -1.51
CA LEU A 29 -7.26 -3.98 -0.93
C LEU A 29 -6.02 -3.12 -1.20
N SER A 30 -5.81 -2.70 -2.45
CA SER A 30 -4.63 -1.89 -2.81
C SER A 30 -4.60 -0.53 -2.09
N THR A 31 -5.77 0.07 -1.83
CA THR A 31 -5.87 1.36 -1.14
C THR A 31 -5.42 1.25 0.31
N GLU A 32 -5.85 0.20 1.01
CA GLU A 32 -5.45 -0.03 2.40
C GLU A 32 -3.96 -0.40 2.50
N ILE A 33 -3.46 -1.25 1.61
CA ILE A 33 -2.04 -1.59 1.54
C ILE A 33 -1.20 -0.32 1.31
N ALA A 34 -1.58 0.54 0.37
CA ALA A 34 -0.90 1.80 0.11
C ALA A 34 -0.96 2.80 1.29
N ARG A 35 -1.92 2.65 2.21
CA ARG A 35 -1.99 3.45 3.45
C ARG A 35 -0.95 2.98 4.45
N ILE A 36 -0.78 1.66 4.60
CA ILE A 36 0.21 1.02 5.48
C ILE A 36 1.64 1.26 4.98
N LEU A 37 1.88 1.06 3.68
CA LEU A 37 3.19 1.29 3.06
C LEU A 37 3.65 2.75 3.20
N ARG A 38 2.73 3.71 3.26
CA ARG A 38 3.08 5.14 3.49
C ARG A 38 3.22 5.50 4.96
N GLY A 39 2.87 4.62 5.89
CA GLY A 39 2.86 4.92 7.33
C GLY A 39 1.74 5.86 7.76
N LYS A 40 0.72 6.10 6.90
CA LYS A 40 -0.42 6.99 7.20
C LYS A 40 -1.33 6.47 8.32
N ASN A 41 -1.16 5.22 8.71
CA ASN A 41 -1.77 4.60 9.88
C ASN A 41 -1.05 4.98 11.19
N LYS A 42 0.17 5.52 11.14
CA LYS A 42 0.96 5.90 12.33
C LYS A 42 0.88 7.41 12.58
N ALA A 43 0.84 7.80 13.86
CA ALA A 43 0.84 9.20 14.27
C ALA A 43 2.17 9.93 13.99
N ILE A 44 3.24 9.18 13.67
CA ILE A 44 4.56 9.72 13.32
C ILE A 44 4.72 10.03 11.82
N TYR A 45 3.65 9.92 11.04
CA TYR A 45 3.69 10.14 9.59
C TYR A 45 4.31 11.51 9.25
N THR A 46 5.36 11.45 8.45
CA THR A 46 6.09 12.64 7.99
C THR A 46 6.29 12.51 6.48
N PRO A 47 5.77 13.43 5.63
CA PRO A 47 5.72 13.23 4.18
C PRO A 47 7.06 13.02 3.48
N HIS A 48 8.15 13.55 4.04
CA HIS A 48 9.50 13.45 3.46
C HIS A 48 10.30 12.26 4.01
N MET A 49 9.75 11.50 4.95
CA MET A 49 10.41 10.35 5.57
C MET A 49 9.61 9.07 5.32
N ASP A 50 10.32 7.97 5.08
CA ASP A 50 9.69 6.66 5.05
C ASP A 50 9.41 6.18 6.48
N THR A 51 8.13 6.20 6.86
CA THR A 51 7.62 5.74 8.15
C THR A 51 6.74 4.49 8.01
N GLY A 52 6.69 3.95 6.79
CA GLY A 52 5.85 2.82 6.42
C GLY A 52 6.23 1.51 7.07
N ASP A 53 5.33 0.54 6.92
CA ASP A 53 5.54 -0.85 7.30
C ASP A 53 5.65 -1.73 6.05
N PHE A 54 6.21 -2.93 6.21
CA PHE A 54 6.31 -3.90 5.14
C PHE A 54 5.03 -4.73 5.03
N VAL A 55 4.64 -5.04 3.79
CA VAL A 55 3.44 -5.83 3.51
C VAL A 55 3.77 -6.96 2.55
N VAL A 56 3.42 -8.19 2.94
CA VAL A 56 3.46 -9.38 2.10
C VAL A 56 2.03 -9.76 1.76
N VAL A 57 1.72 -9.89 0.47
CA VAL A 57 0.38 -10.28 0.01
C VAL A 57 0.40 -11.74 -0.41
N ILE A 58 -0.50 -12.55 0.15
CA ILE A 58 -0.66 -13.97 -0.17
C ILE A 58 -1.99 -14.21 -0.92
N ASN A 59 -2.10 -15.34 -1.62
CA ASN A 59 -3.29 -15.72 -2.42
C ASN A 59 -3.71 -14.66 -3.46
N ALA A 60 -2.75 -13.95 -4.07
CA ALA A 60 -3.03 -12.89 -5.05
C ALA A 60 -3.82 -13.39 -6.28
N GLU A 61 -3.72 -14.68 -6.61
CA GLU A 61 -4.50 -15.33 -7.68
C GLU A 61 -6.01 -15.31 -7.43
N LYS A 62 -6.45 -15.24 -6.17
CA LYS A 62 -7.87 -15.30 -5.74
C LYS A 62 -8.48 -13.92 -5.54
N VAL A 63 -7.81 -12.86 -6.00
CA VAL A 63 -8.30 -11.48 -5.86
C VAL A 63 -9.50 -11.25 -6.77
N ARG A 64 -10.54 -10.60 -6.23
CA ARG A 64 -11.79 -10.36 -6.95
C ARG A 64 -11.76 -9.04 -7.70
N VAL A 65 -12.14 -9.12 -8.98
CA VAL A 65 -12.42 -7.95 -9.83
C VAL A 65 -13.90 -7.99 -10.22
N THR A 66 -14.62 -6.90 -10.03
CA THR A 66 -16.09 -6.85 -10.23
C THR A 66 -16.50 -6.46 -11.66
N GLY A 67 -17.65 -6.96 -12.11
CA GLY A 67 -18.22 -6.64 -13.41
C GLY A 67 -17.43 -7.27 -14.57
N ARG A 68 -17.50 -6.64 -15.76
CA ARG A 68 -16.79 -7.08 -16.97
C ARG A 68 -15.33 -6.60 -17.06
N LYS A 69 -14.80 -6.06 -15.97
CA LYS A 69 -13.43 -5.53 -15.91
C LYS A 69 -12.33 -6.55 -16.27
N PRO A 70 -12.44 -7.86 -15.93
CA PRO A 70 -11.44 -8.83 -16.34
C PRO A 70 -11.24 -8.87 -17.87
N GLU A 71 -12.33 -8.73 -18.62
CA GLU A 71 -12.32 -8.79 -20.08
C GLU A 71 -12.07 -7.42 -20.73
N GLN A 72 -12.61 -6.35 -20.14
CA GLN A 72 -12.61 -5.02 -20.73
C GLN A 72 -11.38 -4.16 -20.37
N LYS A 73 -10.63 -4.52 -19.33
CA LYS A 73 -9.52 -3.69 -18.85
C LYS A 73 -8.28 -3.90 -19.71
N LEU A 74 -8.02 -2.97 -20.62
CA LEU A 74 -6.81 -2.92 -21.43
C LEU A 74 -5.65 -2.26 -20.67
N TYR A 75 -4.54 -2.97 -20.52
CA TYR A 75 -3.27 -2.39 -20.06
C TYR A 75 -2.41 -2.06 -21.27
N ARG A 76 -1.97 -0.80 -21.39
CA ARG A 76 -1.12 -0.34 -22.50
C ARG A 76 0.31 -0.16 -22.01
N ARG A 77 1.27 -0.58 -22.82
CA ARG A 77 2.71 -0.33 -22.64
C ARG A 77 3.29 0.05 -24.00
N HIS A 78 4.08 1.13 -24.04
CA HIS A 78 4.80 1.54 -25.23
C HIS A 78 6.30 1.42 -24.96
N SER A 79 7.04 0.74 -25.84
CA SER A 79 8.48 0.50 -25.67
C SER A 79 9.36 1.67 -26.12
N GLY A 80 8.89 2.50 -27.04
CA GLY A 80 9.60 3.73 -27.47
C GLY A 80 10.95 3.54 -28.18
N THR A 81 11.45 2.31 -28.31
CA THR A 81 12.47 1.94 -29.31
C THR A 81 11.89 1.97 -30.72
#